data_AF-A0A2K3PPG9-F1
#
_entry.id   AF-A0A2K3PPG9-F1
#
_cell.length_a   1.000
_cell.length_b   1.000
_cell.length_c   1.000
_cell.angle_alpha   90.00
_cell.angle_beta   90.00
_cell.angle_gamma   90.00
#
_symmetry.space_group_name_H-M   'P 1'
#
loop_
_entity.id
_entity.type
_entity.pdbx_description
1 polymer ?
#
loop_
_entity_poly.entity_id
_entity_poly.type
_entity_poly.pdbx_seq_one_letter_code
_entity_poly.pdbx_strand_id
1 'polypeptide(L)'
;MVVVCGGKWMSGSRSPPPIPSKCSNQSLSSSSNNYRPVVILPGLGNNSGDYLKLEQTLNENYGLSTVVAKVSRLDWLRNASGLIDPNYWRGTLEPTPVLDWYLERVNDAVEEANELAGEGGDSTTTLSLIGHSAGGWLARLYMQQFGVSHISLLLTLGTPHLYIEGAPLFGKSKPNVEAVLPEAAIMNAATTSLPNTTLRARFVGQGYKQVCGQADVWGDGVVPEVSAHLEGALNISLDGVYHSPVGSDDAIRPWYGSPGVLEQWIQHLFN
;
A
#
# COMPACT_ATOMS: atom_id res chain seq x y z
N MET A 1 2.57 -2.30 -7.00
CA MET A 1 1.13 -2.63 -6.97
C MET A 1 0.37 -1.58 -6.17
N VAL A 2 -0.74 -1.10 -6.72
CA VAL A 2 -1.68 -0.20 -6.05
C VAL A 2 -3.03 -0.90 -5.97
N VAL A 3 -3.65 -0.92 -4.78
CA VAL A 3 -5.00 -1.48 -4.61
C VAL A 3 -5.94 -0.39 -4.12
N VAL A 4 -7.10 -0.28 -4.74
CA VAL A 4 -8.11 0.73 -4.47
C VAL A 4 -9.41 0.05 -4.00
N CYS A 5 -9.81 0.38 -2.78
CA CYS A 5 -10.97 -0.18 -2.08
C CYS A 5 -11.99 0.92 -1.77
N GLY A 6 -13.05 1.03 -2.57
CA GLY A 6 -14.13 2.02 -2.36
C GLY A 6 -15.29 1.51 -1.49
N GLY A 7 -16.31 2.36 -1.27
CA GLY A 7 -17.46 2.09 -0.41
C GLY A 7 -18.18 0.75 -0.63
N LYS A 8 -18.31 0.30 -1.88
CA LYS A 8 -18.90 -1.02 -2.21
C LYS A 8 -18.06 -2.19 -1.69
N TRP A 9 -16.75 -2.08 -1.78
CA TRP A 9 -15.84 -3.11 -1.28
C TRP A 9 -15.89 -3.18 0.24
N MET A 10 -15.88 -2.02 0.91
CA MET A 10 -15.92 -1.92 2.38
C MET A 10 -17.24 -2.39 2.99
N SER A 11 -18.36 -2.25 2.26
CA SER A 11 -19.69 -2.70 2.71
C SER A 11 -20.00 -4.18 2.43
N GLY A 12 -19.08 -4.93 1.83
CA GLY A 12 -19.26 -6.37 1.54
C GLY A 12 -20.36 -6.69 0.51
N SER A 13 -20.92 -5.71 -0.19
CA SER A 13 -22.02 -5.92 -1.13
C SER A 13 -21.51 -6.30 -2.53
N ARG A 14 -21.62 -7.59 -2.89
CA ARG A 14 -21.43 -8.07 -4.26
C ARG A 14 -22.65 -7.68 -5.11
N SER A 15 -22.66 -6.46 -5.66
CA SER A 15 -23.62 -6.08 -6.71
C SER A 15 -23.04 -5.01 -7.65
N PRO A 16 -23.06 -5.23 -8.98
CA PRO A 16 -22.58 -4.23 -9.95
C PRO A 16 -23.50 -3.00 -9.93
N PRO A 17 -22.97 -1.77 -10.13
CA PRO A 17 -23.83 -0.59 -10.23
C PRO A 17 -24.62 -0.59 -11.55
N PRO A 18 -25.89 -0.15 -11.56
CA PRO A 18 -26.59 0.18 -12.79
C PRO A 18 -26.07 1.50 -13.37
N ILE A 19 -26.10 1.62 -14.69
CA ILE A 19 -25.75 2.82 -15.46
C ILE A 19 -26.87 3.86 -15.31
N PRO A 20 -26.60 5.13 -14.91
CA PRO A 20 -27.57 6.20 -15.04
C PRO A 20 -27.31 7.07 -16.28
N SER A 21 -28.43 7.37 -16.96
CA SER A 21 -28.59 8.22 -18.13
C SER A 21 -28.53 9.73 -17.83
N LYS A 22 -27.90 10.46 -18.76
CA LYS A 22 -27.90 11.90 -19.10
C LYS A 22 -28.56 12.96 -18.18
N CYS A 23 -27.70 13.94 -17.86
CA CYS A 23 -27.81 15.42 -17.93
C CYS A 23 -28.99 16.17 -17.30
N SER A 24 -28.64 17.09 -16.38
CA SER A 24 -29.31 18.38 -16.22
C SER A 24 -28.31 19.43 -15.70
N ASN A 25 -28.32 20.61 -16.32
CA ASN A 25 -27.53 21.80 -15.99
C ASN A 25 -27.81 22.31 -14.58
N GLN A 26 -26.78 22.67 -13.81
CA GLN A 26 -26.89 23.60 -12.69
C GLN A 26 -25.72 24.59 -12.62
N SER A 27 -26.08 25.79 -12.15
CA SER A 27 -25.36 27.05 -12.08
C SER A 27 -24.13 27.04 -11.18
N LEU A 28 -23.15 27.87 -11.53
CA LEU A 28 -21.94 28.18 -10.76
C LEU A 28 -22.28 28.74 -9.36
N SER A 29 -22.13 27.90 -8.32
CA SER A 29 -22.00 28.32 -6.93
C SER A 29 -20.56 28.16 -6.48
N SER A 30 -20.12 29.08 -5.61
CA SER A 30 -18.80 29.14 -4.95
C SER A 30 -18.23 27.77 -4.60
N SER A 31 -16.98 27.51 -5.01
CA SER A 31 -16.26 26.25 -4.86
C SER A 31 -16.06 25.86 -3.39
N SER A 32 -17.01 25.11 -2.84
CA SER A 32 -16.73 24.20 -1.73
C SER A 32 -15.69 23.20 -2.23
N ASN A 33 -14.55 23.06 -1.54
CA ASN A 33 -13.56 22.04 -1.87
C ASN A 33 -14.24 20.66 -1.82
N ASN A 34 -14.59 20.12 -2.98
CA ASN A 34 -15.28 18.83 -3.15
C ASN A 34 -14.33 17.64 -2.94
N TYR A 35 -13.23 17.82 -2.21
CA TYR A 35 -12.21 16.80 -2.04
C TYR A 35 -12.23 16.28 -0.61
N ARG A 36 -12.26 14.96 -0.49
CA ARG A 36 -12.08 14.29 0.79
C ARG A 36 -10.64 14.44 1.26
N PRO A 37 -10.41 14.70 2.56
CA PRO A 37 -9.06 14.74 3.11
C PRO A 37 -8.40 13.37 2.98
N VAL A 38 -7.07 13.35 2.96
CA VAL A 38 -6.24 12.16 2.76
C VAL A 38 -5.34 11.96 3.97
N VAL A 39 -5.31 10.75 4.51
CA VAL A 39 -4.37 10.36 5.57
C VAL A 39 -3.39 9.32 5.04
N ILE A 40 -2.09 9.62 5.09
CA ILE A 40 -1.03 8.70 4.71
C ILE A 40 -0.57 7.91 5.94
N LEU A 41 -0.49 6.59 5.79
CA LEU A 41 -0.11 5.64 6.83
C LEU A 41 1.25 5.00 6.49
N PRO A 42 2.33 5.42 7.19
CA PRO A 42 3.69 4.95 6.95
C PRO A 42 3.87 3.44 7.07
N GLY A 43 4.75 2.90 6.24
CA GLY A 43 5.17 1.50 6.29
C GLY A 43 6.22 1.22 7.36
N LEU A 44 6.40 -0.08 7.65
CA LEU A 44 7.39 -0.55 8.63
C LEU A 44 8.79 0.00 8.34
N GLY A 45 9.42 0.59 9.37
CA GLY A 45 10.79 1.12 9.27
C GLY A 45 10.88 2.51 8.64
N ASN A 46 9.78 3.08 8.15
CA ASN A 46 9.71 4.47 7.70
C ASN A 46 9.33 5.43 8.85
N ASN A 47 9.63 6.71 8.69
CA ASN A 47 9.03 7.77 9.50
C ASN A 47 8.14 8.68 8.64
N SER A 48 7.40 9.59 9.26
CA SER A 48 6.52 10.53 8.55
C SER A 48 7.27 11.39 7.53
N GLY A 49 8.49 11.81 7.86
CA GLY A 49 9.32 12.65 6.98
C GLY A 49 9.68 11.98 5.64
N ASP A 50 9.69 10.65 5.58
CA ASP A 50 9.92 9.91 4.33
C ASP A 50 8.79 10.16 3.30
N TYR A 51 7.60 10.60 3.73
CA TYR A 51 6.42 10.84 2.88
C TYR A 51 6.21 12.31 2.53
N LEU A 52 7.04 13.22 3.03
CA LEU A 52 6.87 14.67 2.87
C LEU A 52 6.68 15.08 1.40
N LYS A 53 7.46 14.49 0.49
CA LYS A 53 7.34 14.79 -0.95
C LYS A 53 5.98 14.39 -1.52
N LEU A 54 5.44 13.23 -1.09
CA LEU A 54 4.11 12.79 -1.52
C LEU A 54 3.03 13.70 -0.94
N GLU A 55 3.11 14.00 0.36
CA GLU A 55 2.21 14.94 1.03
C GLU A 55 2.20 16.31 0.36
N GLN A 56 3.36 16.90 0.10
CA GLN A 56 3.49 18.18 -0.61
C GLN A 56 2.89 18.10 -2.01
N THR A 57 3.18 17.04 -2.77
CA THR A 57 2.64 16.88 -4.12
C THR A 57 1.12 16.79 -4.11
N LEU A 58 0.52 16.03 -3.18
CA LEU A 58 -0.93 15.91 -3.03
C LEU A 58 -1.59 17.23 -2.63
N ASN A 59 -0.99 17.96 -1.68
CA ASN A 59 -1.49 19.26 -1.24
C ASN A 59 -1.33 20.35 -2.31
N GLU A 60 -0.11 20.57 -2.79
CA GLU A 60 0.26 21.72 -3.64
C GLU A 60 -0.16 21.53 -5.10
N ASN A 61 -0.02 20.33 -5.65
CA ASN A 61 -0.28 20.10 -7.08
C ASN A 61 -1.71 19.62 -7.34
N TYR A 62 -2.33 18.94 -6.37
CA TYR A 62 -3.65 18.32 -6.54
C TYR A 62 -4.73 18.88 -5.61
N GLY A 63 -4.39 19.79 -4.69
CA GLY A 63 -5.36 20.42 -3.79
C GLY A 63 -6.00 19.46 -2.78
N LEU A 64 -5.37 18.32 -2.51
CA LEU A 64 -5.85 17.32 -1.56
C LEU A 64 -5.25 17.59 -0.19
N SER A 65 -6.08 18.06 0.75
CA SER A 65 -5.68 18.23 2.16
C SER A 65 -5.17 16.88 2.70
N THR A 66 -3.87 16.80 2.92
CA THR A 66 -3.19 15.55 3.24
C THR A 66 -2.44 15.66 4.56
N VAL A 67 -2.61 14.64 5.42
CA VAL A 67 -1.90 14.49 6.69
C VAL A 67 -1.15 13.16 6.70
N VAL A 68 0.10 13.15 7.14
CA VAL A 68 0.87 11.91 7.38
C VAL A 68 0.78 11.52 8.85
N ALA A 69 0.41 10.28 9.14
CA ALA A 69 0.42 9.77 10.52
C ALA A 69 1.82 9.90 11.14
N LYS A 70 1.87 10.47 12.34
CA LYS A 70 3.12 10.80 13.04
C LYS A 70 3.78 9.52 13.54
N VAL A 71 4.81 9.04 12.84
CA VAL A 71 5.53 7.81 13.14
C VAL A 71 7.02 8.08 13.06
N SER A 72 7.77 7.62 14.05
CA SER A 72 9.23 7.64 14.05
C SER A 72 9.81 6.26 13.76
N ARG A 73 11.05 6.22 13.26
CA ARG A 73 11.80 4.96 13.08
C ARG A 73 11.92 4.17 14.38
N LEU A 74 12.04 4.87 15.51
CA LEU A 74 12.17 4.26 16.83
C LEU A 74 10.87 3.63 17.31
N ASP A 75 9.70 4.17 16.90
CA ASP A 75 8.41 3.60 17.26
C ASP A 75 8.30 2.15 16.76
N TRP A 76 8.89 1.83 15.60
CA TRP A 76 8.92 0.48 15.05
C TRP A 76 9.75 -0.53 15.85
N LEU A 77 10.63 -0.09 16.76
CA LEU A 77 11.30 -1.01 17.68
C LEU A 77 10.30 -1.72 18.60
N ARG A 78 9.15 -1.10 18.87
CA ARG A 78 8.05 -1.72 19.63
C ARG A 78 7.43 -2.89 18.87
N ASN A 79 7.52 -2.87 17.54
CA ASN A 79 7.07 -3.96 16.67
C ASN A 79 8.16 -5.01 16.44
N ALA A 80 9.42 -4.78 16.82
CA ALA A 80 10.50 -5.74 16.60
C ALA A 80 10.26 -7.10 17.28
N SER A 81 9.52 -7.13 18.39
CA SER A 81 9.08 -8.36 19.06
C SER A 81 7.89 -9.04 18.36
N GLY A 82 7.01 -8.29 17.71
CA GLY A 82 5.85 -8.82 16.96
C GLY A 82 6.20 -9.25 15.54
N LEU A 83 7.17 -8.60 14.89
CA LEU A 83 7.54 -8.90 13.50
C LEU A 83 8.11 -10.30 13.35
N ILE A 84 8.82 -10.81 14.36
CA ILE A 84 9.34 -12.18 14.41
C ILE A 84 8.27 -13.25 14.68
N ASP A 85 7.03 -12.84 14.99
CA ASP A 85 5.91 -13.73 15.29
C ASP A 85 5.05 -13.96 14.02
N PRO A 86 4.96 -15.20 13.49
CA PRO A 86 4.06 -15.51 12.37
C PRO A 86 2.58 -15.16 12.62
N ASN A 87 2.13 -15.11 13.88
CA ASN A 87 0.77 -14.72 14.24
C ASN A 87 0.51 -13.22 14.02
N TYR A 88 1.56 -12.39 14.07
CA TYR A 88 1.49 -10.95 13.76
C TYR A 88 0.99 -10.73 12.35
N TRP A 89 1.61 -11.39 11.38
CA TRP A 89 1.25 -11.29 9.96
C TRP A 89 -0.04 -12.02 9.62
N ARG A 90 -0.43 -13.01 10.42
CA ARG A 90 -1.71 -13.72 10.30
C ARG A 90 -2.89 -12.92 10.84
N GLY A 91 -2.64 -11.85 11.59
CA GLY A 91 -3.70 -11.07 12.26
C GLY A 91 -4.39 -11.85 13.39
N THR A 92 -3.71 -12.83 13.99
CA THR A 92 -4.25 -13.68 15.07
C THR A 92 -3.58 -13.41 16.41
N LEU A 93 -2.91 -12.26 16.58
CA LEU A 93 -2.29 -11.90 17.85
C LEU A 93 -3.36 -11.55 18.89
N GLU A 94 -3.34 -12.29 19.99
CA GLU A 94 -3.91 -11.86 21.26
C GLU A 94 -2.83 -11.89 22.36
N PRO A 95 -2.65 -10.84 23.19
CA PRO A 95 -3.35 -9.56 23.16
C PRO A 95 -2.69 -8.53 22.22
N THR A 96 -3.48 -7.54 21.81
CA THR A 96 -3.23 -6.41 20.89
C THR A 96 -2.26 -5.26 21.28
N PRO A 97 -1.58 -5.17 22.45
CA PRO A 97 -0.81 -3.98 22.83
C PRO A 97 0.33 -3.57 21.89
N VAL A 98 0.81 -4.49 21.05
CA VAL A 98 1.95 -4.22 20.15
C VAL A 98 1.59 -3.17 19.09
N LEU A 99 0.31 -3.05 18.73
CA LEU A 99 -0.14 -2.20 17.62
C LEU A 99 -0.93 -0.96 18.06
N ASP A 100 -1.33 -0.88 19.33
CA ASP A 100 -2.13 0.24 19.86
C ASP A 100 -1.48 1.59 19.60
N TRP A 101 -0.15 1.67 19.76
CA TRP A 101 0.58 2.91 19.49
C TRP A 101 0.41 3.37 18.03
N TYR A 102 0.34 2.46 17.06
CA TYR A 102 0.19 2.85 15.65
C TYR A 102 -1.25 3.27 15.38
N LEU A 103 -2.22 2.52 15.92
CA LEU A 103 -3.65 2.84 15.80
C LEU A 103 -3.97 4.21 16.43
N GLU A 104 -3.34 4.56 17.54
CA GLU A 104 -3.41 5.89 18.15
C GLU A 104 -2.90 6.96 17.18
N ARG A 105 -1.75 6.76 16.52
CA ARG A 105 -1.24 7.69 15.49
C ARG A 105 -2.12 7.79 14.25
N VAL A 106 -2.85 6.72 13.90
CA VAL A 106 -3.87 6.77 12.84
C VAL A 106 -5.03 7.65 13.31
N ASN A 107 -5.51 7.47 14.54
CA ASN A 107 -6.59 8.27 15.09
C ASN A 107 -6.24 9.76 15.15
N ASP A 108 -5.06 10.11 15.68
CA ASP A 108 -4.57 11.49 15.72
C ASP A 108 -4.53 12.13 14.32
N ALA A 109 -4.09 11.37 13.32
CA ALA A 109 -3.98 11.85 11.94
C ALA A 109 -5.35 12.00 11.26
N VAL A 110 -6.30 11.13 11.59
CA VAL A 110 -7.70 11.24 11.15
C VAL A 110 -8.37 12.45 11.77
N GLU A 111 -8.18 12.70 13.06
CA GLU A 111 -8.69 13.88 13.75
C GLU A 111 -8.09 15.17 13.14
N GLU A 112 -6.77 15.23 12.98
CA GLU A 112 -6.08 16.36 12.34
C GLU A 112 -6.58 16.61 10.90
N ALA A 113 -6.77 15.55 10.12
CA ALA A 113 -7.29 15.66 8.75
C ALA A 113 -8.74 16.17 8.70
N ASN A 114 -9.57 15.75 9.66
CA ASN A 114 -10.94 16.22 9.79
C ASN A 114 -11.00 17.69 10.25
N GLU A 115 -10.13 18.10 11.17
CA GLU A 115 -10.02 19.50 11.62
C GLU A 115 -9.61 20.41 10.46
N LEU A 116 -8.61 20.02 9.66
CA LEU A 116 -8.16 20.77 8.49
C LEU A 116 -9.24 20.86 7.38
N ALA A 117 -10.09 19.83 7.27
CA ALA A 117 -11.25 19.85 6.37
C ALA A 117 -12.46 20.61 6.97
N GLY A 118 -12.45 20.82 8.29
CA GLY A 118 -13.59 21.19 9.13
C GLY A 118 -13.73 22.67 9.47
N GLU A 119 -12.89 23.58 8.96
CA GLU A 119 -13.13 25.03 9.05
C GLU A 119 -14.42 25.51 8.34
N GLY A 120 -15.25 24.58 7.81
CA GLY A 120 -16.63 24.81 7.40
C GLY A 120 -17.48 23.55 7.09
N GLY A 121 -17.16 22.38 7.65
CA GLY A 121 -17.70 21.08 7.21
C GLY A 121 -18.76 20.43 8.11
N ASP A 122 -19.76 19.80 7.49
CA ASP A 122 -20.78 18.96 8.13
C ASP A 122 -20.18 17.63 8.65
N SER A 123 -20.82 17.03 9.66
CA SER A 123 -20.46 15.76 10.34
C SER A 123 -20.47 14.52 9.42
N THR A 124 -20.64 14.73 8.11
CA THR A 124 -20.77 13.72 7.05
C THR A 124 -19.52 13.59 6.18
N THR A 125 -18.48 14.41 6.42
CA THR A 125 -17.23 14.37 5.65
C THR A 125 -16.46 13.08 5.91
N THR A 126 -16.33 12.26 4.87
CA THR A 126 -15.52 11.02 4.90
C THR A 126 -14.13 11.26 4.30
N LEU A 127 -13.12 10.51 4.75
CA LEU A 127 -11.72 10.66 4.31
C LEU A 127 -11.23 9.49 3.43
N SER A 128 -10.05 9.67 2.82
CA SER A 128 -9.26 8.61 2.19
C SER A 128 -8.09 8.19 3.07
N LEU A 129 -7.81 6.90 3.13
CA LEU A 129 -6.56 6.37 3.66
C LEU A 129 -5.63 5.96 2.51
N ILE A 130 -4.35 6.34 2.60
CA ILE A 130 -3.26 5.80 1.78
C ILE A 130 -2.33 4.98 2.68
N GLY A 131 -2.41 3.65 2.57
CA GLY A 131 -1.54 2.75 3.32
C GLY A 131 -0.34 2.27 2.53
N HIS A 132 0.88 2.54 2.99
CA HIS A 132 2.09 2.01 2.36
C HIS A 132 2.59 0.76 3.07
N SER A 133 2.89 -0.31 2.34
CA SER A 133 3.47 -1.55 2.89
C SER A 133 2.66 -2.04 4.10
N ALA A 134 3.28 -2.26 5.26
CA ALA A 134 2.59 -2.61 6.52
C ALA A 134 1.50 -1.60 6.94
N GLY A 135 1.63 -0.31 6.59
CA GLY A 135 0.63 0.72 6.89
C GLY A 135 -0.74 0.44 6.27
N GLY A 136 -0.80 -0.20 5.09
CA GLY A 136 -2.07 -0.62 4.49
C GLY A 136 -2.72 -1.82 5.16
N TRP A 137 -1.91 -2.72 5.74
CA TRP A 137 -2.43 -3.81 6.57
C TRP A 137 -2.97 -3.27 7.90
N LEU A 138 -2.22 -2.35 8.54
CA LEU A 138 -2.66 -1.66 9.76
C LEU A 138 -3.91 -0.80 9.53
N ALA A 139 -4.06 -0.20 8.35
CA ALA A 139 -5.29 0.50 7.96
C ALA A 139 -6.52 -0.42 7.99
N ARG A 140 -6.38 -1.65 7.50
CA ARG A 140 -7.46 -2.64 7.51
C ARG A 140 -7.80 -3.08 8.93
N LEU A 141 -6.81 -3.23 9.81
CA LEU A 141 -7.05 -3.49 11.22
C LEU A 141 -7.77 -2.31 11.90
N TYR A 142 -7.32 -1.08 11.64
CA TYR A 142 -7.98 0.13 12.14
C TYR A 142 -9.45 0.15 11.72
N MET A 143 -9.74 -0.07 10.44
CA MET A 143 -11.11 -0.15 9.90
C MET A 143 -11.95 -1.26 10.55
N GLN A 144 -11.35 -2.40 10.87
CA GLN A 144 -12.03 -3.50 11.54
C GLN A 144 -12.36 -3.16 13.01
N GLN A 145 -11.47 -2.44 13.70
CA GLN A 145 -11.60 -2.13 15.11
C GLN A 145 -12.45 -0.89 15.38
N PHE A 146 -12.31 0.16 14.56
CA PHE A 146 -12.95 1.47 14.73
C PHE A 146 -14.08 1.74 13.72
N GLY A 147 -14.30 0.82 12.78
CA GLY A 147 -15.32 0.92 11.75
C GLY A 147 -14.89 1.70 10.51
N VAL A 148 -15.78 1.75 9.52
CA VAL A 148 -15.52 2.32 8.19
C VAL A 148 -16.41 3.51 7.84
N SER A 149 -17.32 3.92 8.73
CA SER A 149 -18.33 4.95 8.43
C SER A 149 -17.74 6.31 8.04
N HIS A 150 -16.56 6.64 8.56
CA HIS A 150 -15.83 7.88 8.28
C HIS A 150 -14.81 7.73 7.14
N ILE A 151 -14.68 6.55 6.53
CA ILE A 151 -13.70 6.24 5.48
C ILE A 151 -14.44 5.92 4.19
N SER A 152 -14.18 6.68 3.13
CA SER A 152 -14.76 6.46 1.80
C SER A 152 -13.87 5.66 0.86
N LEU A 153 -12.57 5.66 1.14
CA LEU A 153 -11.57 5.01 0.31
C LEU A 153 -10.39 4.50 1.16
N LEU A 154 -9.98 3.25 0.90
CA LEU A 154 -8.65 2.76 1.24
C LEU A 154 -7.86 2.54 -0.06
N LEU A 155 -6.76 3.25 -0.23
CA LEU A 155 -5.77 3.03 -1.29
C LEU A 155 -4.50 2.47 -0.65
N THR A 156 -3.92 1.41 -1.21
CA THR A 156 -2.69 0.82 -0.67
C THR A 156 -1.57 0.76 -1.70
N LEU A 157 -0.34 0.98 -1.24
CA LEU A 157 0.88 1.05 -2.03
C LEU A 157 1.82 -0.07 -1.60
N GLY A 158 1.93 -1.12 -2.42
CA GLY A 158 2.82 -2.26 -2.14
C GLY A 158 2.51 -2.99 -0.82
N THR A 159 1.26 -3.02 -0.37
CA THR A 159 0.87 -3.68 0.89
C THR A 159 0.75 -5.20 0.72
N PRO A 160 1.37 -6.03 1.58
CA PRO A 160 1.16 -7.47 1.56
C PRO A 160 -0.16 -7.81 2.28
N HIS A 161 -1.26 -7.87 1.54
CA HIS A 161 -2.60 -8.16 2.08
C HIS A 161 -2.82 -9.62 2.44
N LEU A 162 -2.15 -10.53 1.71
CA LEU A 162 -2.24 -11.97 1.92
C LEU A 162 -0.92 -12.48 2.50
N TYR A 163 -1.02 -13.23 3.60
CA TYR A 163 0.09 -14.04 4.06
C TYR A 163 0.26 -15.22 3.09
N ILE A 164 1.42 -15.32 2.44
CA ILE A 164 1.75 -16.48 1.62
C ILE A 164 2.47 -17.48 2.51
N GLU A 165 1.80 -18.59 2.78
CA GLU A 165 2.33 -19.68 3.61
C GLU A 165 3.65 -20.21 3.04
N GLY A 166 4.68 -20.28 3.89
CA GLY A 166 6.03 -20.71 3.48
C GLY A 166 7.01 -19.58 3.12
N ALA A 167 6.64 -18.32 3.36
CA ALA A 167 7.50 -17.15 3.28
C ALA A 167 8.37 -17.01 4.57
N PRO A 168 9.66 -17.40 4.56
CA PRO A 168 10.52 -17.43 5.74
C PRO A 168 11.07 -16.03 6.00
N LEU A 169 10.22 -15.12 6.46
CA LEU A 169 10.68 -13.82 6.95
C LEU A 169 11.48 -13.98 8.27
N PHE A 170 11.43 -15.16 8.92
CA PHE A 170 12.18 -15.44 10.15
C PHE A 170 12.61 -16.93 10.29
N GLY A 171 13.92 -17.15 10.44
CA GLY A 171 14.52 -18.27 11.20
C GLY A 171 14.11 -19.73 10.92
N LYS A 172 14.99 -20.47 10.21
CA LYS A 172 15.13 -21.93 10.05
C LYS A 172 14.23 -22.85 10.90
N SER A 173 13.58 -23.80 10.21
CA SER A 173 13.73 -25.22 10.54
C SER A 173 13.65 -26.09 9.28
N LYS A 174 14.58 -27.04 9.16
CA LYS A 174 14.62 -28.03 8.07
C LYS A 174 13.35 -28.90 8.11
N PRO A 175 12.87 -29.36 6.96
CA PRO A 175 12.51 -30.75 6.81
C PRO A 175 13.49 -31.42 5.84
N ASN A 176 13.97 -32.57 6.29
CA ASN A 176 14.80 -33.48 5.51
C ASN A 176 14.03 -33.92 4.25
N VAL A 177 14.49 -33.52 3.06
CA VAL A 177 14.15 -34.21 1.82
C VAL A 177 15.44 -34.30 1.01
N GLU A 178 15.94 -35.53 0.90
CA GLU A 178 17.05 -35.89 0.03
C GLU A 178 16.74 -35.48 -1.42
N ALA A 179 17.60 -34.65 -2.02
CA ALA A 179 17.65 -34.48 -3.47
C ALA A 179 19.07 -34.05 -3.87
N VAL A 180 19.89 -35.09 -4.04
CA VAL A 180 21.04 -35.25 -4.94
C VAL A 180 21.44 -34.02 -5.77
N LEU A 181 22.64 -33.50 -5.52
CA LEU A 181 23.40 -32.72 -6.50
C LEU A 181 23.92 -33.65 -7.60
N PRO A 182 24.06 -33.15 -8.83
CA PRO A 182 25.38 -33.26 -9.45
C PRO A 182 25.90 -31.92 -9.95
N GLU A 183 27.17 -31.67 -9.63
CA GLU A 183 28.02 -30.67 -10.26
C GLU A 183 28.25 -30.96 -11.75
N ALA A 184 28.70 -29.90 -12.43
CA ALA A 184 29.42 -29.84 -13.71
C ALA A 184 28.60 -29.46 -14.95
N ALA A 185 28.80 -28.21 -15.40
CA ALA A 185 29.23 -27.93 -16.77
C ALA A 185 29.72 -26.48 -16.91
N ILE A 186 30.97 -26.37 -17.34
CA ILE A 186 31.71 -25.18 -17.72
C ILE A 186 31.41 -24.87 -19.22
N MET A 187 31.46 -23.57 -19.57
CA MET A 187 31.72 -22.93 -20.88
C MET A 187 30.60 -22.63 -21.91
N ASN A 188 30.59 -21.34 -22.27
CA ASN A 188 30.50 -20.69 -23.60
C ASN A 188 29.34 -21.01 -24.56
N ALA A 189 28.61 -19.96 -24.97
CA ALA A 189 28.48 -19.57 -26.38
C ALA A 189 27.66 -18.27 -26.55
N ALA A 190 27.93 -17.58 -27.66
CA ALA A 190 27.53 -16.23 -28.02
C ALA A 190 26.08 -16.11 -28.57
N THR A 191 25.61 -14.86 -28.58
CA THR A 191 24.62 -14.21 -29.47
C THR A 191 23.69 -15.08 -30.33
N THR A 192 22.38 -14.90 -30.14
CA THR A 192 21.40 -14.71 -31.24
C THR A 192 20.12 -14.02 -30.74
N SER A 193 19.85 -12.83 -31.30
CA SER A 193 18.57 -12.20 -31.67
C SER A 193 17.29 -12.36 -30.83
N LEU A 194 16.74 -11.21 -30.44
CA LEU A 194 15.38 -10.93 -29.96
C LEU A 194 14.26 -11.57 -30.80
N PRO A 195 13.10 -11.80 -30.17
CA PRO A 195 11.90 -11.12 -30.64
C PRO A 195 11.16 -10.36 -29.51
N ASN A 196 10.46 -9.30 -29.94
CA ASN A 196 9.67 -8.35 -29.16
C ASN A 196 8.68 -8.98 -28.17
N THR A 197 9.13 -9.25 -26.95
CA THR A 197 8.27 -9.25 -25.77
C THR A 197 8.72 -8.08 -24.91
N THR A 198 7.83 -7.13 -24.66
CA THR A 198 8.01 -6.11 -23.61
C THR A 198 8.59 -6.81 -22.38
N LEU A 199 9.86 -6.53 -22.09
CA LEU A 199 10.59 -7.16 -21.01
C LEU A 199 9.90 -6.75 -19.71
N ARG A 200 8.93 -7.57 -19.27
CA ARG A 200 8.48 -7.66 -17.88
C ARG A 200 9.72 -7.98 -17.07
N ALA A 201 10.45 -6.94 -16.68
CA ALA A 201 11.67 -7.07 -15.93
C ALA A 201 11.28 -7.66 -14.58
N ARG A 202 11.54 -8.97 -14.43
CA ARG A 202 11.44 -9.66 -13.16
C ARG A 202 12.54 -9.06 -12.31
N PHE A 203 12.19 -8.14 -11.41
CA PHE A 203 13.09 -7.76 -10.33
C PHE A 203 13.18 -8.96 -9.39
N VAL A 204 14.02 -9.94 -9.73
CA VAL A 204 14.30 -11.11 -8.90
C VAL A 204 15.11 -10.64 -7.71
N GLY A 205 14.42 -10.14 -6.68
CA GLY A 205 15.02 -9.89 -5.39
C GLY A 205 15.14 -11.20 -4.62
N GLN A 206 16.32 -11.49 -4.07
CA GLN A 206 16.48 -12.52 -3.02
C GLN A 206 15.47 -12.35 -1.86
N GLY A 207 14.90 -11.13 -1.68
CA GLY A 207 13.83 -10.82 -0.73
C GLY A 207 12.45 -11.40 -1.07
N TYR A 208 12.10 -11.68 -2.33
CA TYR A 208 10.76 -12.22 -2.67
C TYR A 208 10.57 -13.65 -2.22
N LYS A 209 11.63 -14.45 -2.23
CA LYS A 209 11.61 -15.79 -1.66
C LYS A 209 11.18 -15.76 -0.18
N GLN A 210 11.45 -14.65 0.52
CA GLN A 210 11.10 -14.43 1.93
C GLN A 210 9.65 -14.01 2.16
N VAL A 211 8.93 -13.54 1.12
CA VAL A 211 7.55 -13.01 1.22
C VAL A 211 6.51 -13.90 0.51
N CYS A 212 6.91 -14.69 -0.50
CA CYS A 212 6.00 -15.60 -1.22
C CYS A 212 6.55 -17.01 -1.50
N GLY A 213 7.70 -17.38 -0.94
CA GLY A 213 8.32 -18.69 -1.18
C GLY A 213 8.93 -18.87 -2.58
N GLN A 214 8.77 -17.90 -3.48
CA GLN A 214 9.29 -17.92 -4.85
C GLN A 214 10.17 -16.69 -5.10
N ALA A 215 11.37 -16.89 -5.66
CA ALA A 215 12.24 -15.78 -6.04
C ALA A 215 11.86 -15.20 -7.42
N ASP A 216 11.20 -16.00 -8.25
CA ASP A 216 10.87 -15.68 -9.64
C ASP A 216 9.42 -15.18 -9.77
N VAL A 217 9.03 -14.28 -8.86
CA VAL A 217 7.73 -13.59 -8.94
C VAL A 217 7.95 -12.12 -9.20
N TRP A 218 6.94 -11.50 -9.78
CA TRP A 218 6.94 -10.07 -10.05
C TRP A 218 6.46 -9.28 -8.83
N GLY A 219 7.01 -8.08 -8.62
CA GLY A 219 6.73 -7.25 -7.45
C GLY A 219 7.52 -5.94 -7.48
N ASP A 220 7.57 -5.24 -6.33
CA ASP A 220 8.21 -3.91 -6.19
C ASP A 220 9.59 -3.90 -5.50
N GLY A 221 10.07 -5.09 -5.14
CA GLY A 221 11.40 -5.36 -4.58
C GLY A 221 11.33 -5.85 -3.14
N VAL A 222 10.17 -5.65 -2.49
CA VAL A 222 9.86 -6.18 -1.16
C VAL A 222 8.62 -7.06 -1.20
N VAL A 223 7.54 -6.57 -1.80
CA VAL A 223 6.24 -7.25 -1.81
C VAL A 223 5.98 -7.85 -3.19
N PRO A 224 5.65 -9.15 -3.27
CA PRO A 224 5.25 -9.79 -4.50
C PRO A 224 3.81 -9.44 -4.84
N GLU A 225 3.51 -9.29 -6.13
CA GLU A 225 2.19 -8.86 -6.61
C GLU A 225 1.05 -9.76 -6.11
N VAL A 226 1.31 -11.06 -6.07
CA VAL A 226 0.34 -12.07 -5.62
C VAL A 226 -0.09 -11.91 -4.16
N SER A 227 0.74 -11.32 -3.29
CA SER A 227 0.31 -10.96 -1.93
C SER A 227 -0.27 -9.57 -1.83
N ALA A 228 -0.01 -8.71 -2.82
CA ALA A 228 -0.49 -7.34 -2.85
C ALA A 228 -1.88 -7.17 -3.42
N HIS A 229 -2.35 -8.07 -4.29
CA HIS A 229 -3.70 -7.98 -4.82
C HIS A 229 -4.75 -8.48 -3.83
N LEU A 230 -5.92 -7.82 -3.85
CA LEU A 230 -7.05 -8.13 -2.97
C LEU A 230 -8.30 -8.40 -3.80
N GLU A 231 -8.95 -9.53 -3.54
CA GLU A 231 -10.16 -9.92 -4.26
C GLU A 231 -11.28 -8.88 -4.07
N GLY A 232 -11.99 -8.57 -5.16
CA GLY A 232 -13.09 -7.60 -5.17
C GLY A 232 -12.66 -6.13 -5.16
N ALA A 233 -11.39 -5.83 -4.94
CA ALA A 233 -10.84 -4.49 -5.05
C ALA A 233 -10.39 -4.19 -6.50
N LEU A 234 -10.17 -2.91 -6.80
CA LEU A 234 -9.47 -2.53 -8.03
C LEU A 234 -7.97 -2.70 -7.81
N ASN A 235 -7.37 -3.64 -8.54
CA ASN A 235 -5.95 -3.97 -8.47
C ASN A 235 -5.20 -3.38 -9.67
N ILE A 236 -4.14 -2.62 -9.42
CA ILE A 236 -3.33 -1.92 -10.43
C ILE A 236 -1.86 -2.36 -10.28
N SER A 237 -1.31 -2.89 -11.37
CA SER A 237 0.09 -3.32 -11.45
C SER A 237 0.90 -2.27 -12.21
N LEU A 238 1.96 -1.76 -11.58
CA LEU A 238 2.82 -0.70 -12.13
C LEU A 238 4.22 -1.27 -12.34
N ASP A 239 4.71 -1.20 -13.59
CA ASP A 239 6.04 -1.69 -13.97
C ASP A 239 7.16 -0.76 -13.51
N GLY A 240 8.24 -1.35 -12.99
CA GLY A 240 9.46 -0.63 -12.61
C GLY A 240 9.34 0.24 -11.36
N VAL A 241 8.27 0.08 -10.56
CA VAL A 241 8.05 0.86 -9.34
C VAL A 241 8.74 0.23 -8.15
N TYR A 242 9.59 1.01 -7.49
CA TYR A 242 10.30 0.65 -6.27
C TYR A 242 9.41 0.75 -5.03
N HIS A 243 9.61 -0.15 -4.08
CA HIS A 243 8.78 -0.26 -2.88
C HIS A 243 8.79 1.02 -2.02
N SER A 244 9.96 1.55 -1.69
CA SER A 244 10.10 2.53 -0.60
C SER A 244 10.37 3.95 -1.09
N PRO A 245 9.84 4.99 -0.43
CA PRO A 245 10.29 6.37 -0.67
C PRO A 245 11.78 6.56 -0.35
N VAL A 246 12.33 5.80 0.59
CA VAL A 246 13.72 5.93 1.02
C VAL A 246 14.67 5.36 -0.02
N GLY A 247 15.52 6.23 -0.55
CA GLY A 247 16.42 5.92 -1.67
C GLY A 247 15.75 5.99 -3.04
N SER A 248 14.44 6.22 -3.13
CA SER A 248 13.81 6.45 -4.44
C SER A 248 14.36 7.70 -5.13
N ASP A 249 14.27 7.70 -6.45
CA ASP A 249 14.51 8.87 -7.29
C ASP A 249 13.56 8.81 -8.49
N ASP A 250 13.11 9.96 -8.99
CA ASP A 250 12.01 9.97 -9.97
C ASP A 250 12.40 9.43 -11.36
N ALA A 251 13.69 9.25 -11.64
CA ALA A 251 14.18 8.93 -12.98
C ALA A 251 14.60 7.46 -13.14
N ILE A 252 15.37 6.94 -12.18
CA ILE A 252 16.05 5.64 -12.24
C ILE A 252 15.35 4.64 -11.32
N ARG A 253 14.89 5.08 -10.15
CA ARG A 253 14.22 4.23 -9.16
C ARG A 253 12.94 4.88 -8.63
N PRO A 254 11.93 5.10 -9.49
CA PRO A 254 10.71 5.77 -9.09
C PRO A 254 9.93 4.88 -8.10
N TRP A 255 9.37 5.49 -7.07
CA TRP A 255 8.48 4.81 -6.13
C TRP A 255 7.03 5.24 -6.36
N TYR A 256 6.10 4.67 -5.61
CA TYR A 256 4.67 4.94 -5.76
C TYR A 256 4.28 6.42 -5.76
N GLY A 257 4.97 7.25 -4.96
CA GLY A 257 4.75 8.69 -4.89
C GLY A 257 5.63 9.54 -5.80
N SER A 258 6.46 8.94 -6.68
CA SER A 258 7.17 9.69 -7.71
C SER A 258 6.17 10.27 -8.73
N PRO A 259 6.34 11.52 -9.23
CA PRO A 259 5.33 12.20 -10.04
C PRO A 259 4.76 11.37 -11.21
N GLY A 260 5.62 10.76 -12.03
CA GLY A 260 5.18 9.94 -13.18
C GLY A 260 4.49 8.61 -12.79
N VAL A 261 4.68 8.14 -11.55
CA VAL A 261 3.96 6.97 -11.02
C VAL A 261 2.65 7.40 -10.37
N LEU A 262 2.66 8.51 -9.63
CA LEU A 262 1.51 9.11 -8.98
C LEU A 262 0.38 9.42 -9.98
N GLU A 263 0.73 9.98 -11.15
CA GLU A 263 -0.22 10.27 -12.23
C GLU A 263 -1.03 9.05 -12.71
N GLN A 264 -0.54 7.83 -12.47
CA GLN A 264 -1.22 6.61 -12.91
C GLN A 264 -2.34 6.17 -11.95
N TRP A 265 -2.38 6.69 -10.72
CA TRP A 265 -3.37 6.27 -9.71
C TRP A 265 -4.04 7.43 -8.97
N ILE A 266 -3.54 8.66 -9.06
CA ILE A 266 -4.05 9.84 -8.35
C ILE A 266 -5.53 10.10 -8.60
N GLN A 267 -6.04 9.78 -9.80
CA GLN A 267 -7.44 9.97 -10.17
C GLN A 267 -8.42 9.29 -9.20
N HIS A 268 -7.98 8.23 -8.52
CA HIS A 268 -8.81 7.50 -7.59
C HIS A 268 -9.02 8.23 -6.27
N LEU A 269 -8.22 9.25 -5.93
CA LEU A 269 -8.39 10.07 -4.71
C LEU A 269 -9.47 11.14 -4.85
N PHE A 270 -9.92 11.45 -6.06
CA PHE A 270 -11.00 12.41 -6.29
C PHE A 270 -12.38 11.76 -6.12
N ASN A 271 -13.39 12.58 -5.81
CA ASN A 271 -14.79 12.18 -5.62
C ASN A 271 -15.51 11.89 -6.94
#